data_AF-A0A0P0W3L7-F1
#
_entry.id   AF-A0A0P0W3L7-F1
#
_cell.length_a   1.000
_cell.length_b   1.000
_cell.length_c   1.000
_cell.angle_alpha   90.00
_cell.angle_beta   90.00
_cell.angle_gamma   90.00
#
_symmetry.space_group_name_H-M   'P 1'
#
loop_
_entity.id
_entity.type
_entity.pdbx_description
1 polymer ?
#
loop_
_entity_poly.entity_id
_entity_poly.type
_entity_poly.pdbx_seq_one_letter_code
_entity_poly.pdbx_strand_id
1 'polypeptide(L)'
;CKSIKCVVVLISGRPLVVEPYIGGIDAFVAAWLPGTEGQGVADVLFGDYGFTGKLSRTWFKSVDQLPMNVGDAHYDPLFPFGYGLTTQAHSS
;
A
#
# COMPACT_ATOMS: atom_id res chain seq x y z
N CYS A 1 -5.64 -15.82 2.37
CA CYS A 1 -4.60 -15.51 3.36
C CYS A 1 -4.77 -16.22 4.73
N LYS A 2 -5.85 -17.01 4.98
CA LYS A 2 -6.05 -17.65 6.30
C LYS A 2 -5.22 -18.91 6.57
N SER A 3 -4.75 -19.60 5.52
CA SER A 3 -4.08 -20.91 5.65
C SER A 3 -2.71 -20.98 4.99
N ILE A 4 -2.32 -19.95 4.23
CA ILE A 4 -1.02 -19.81 3.57
C ILE A 4 -0.62 -18.34 3.57
N LYS A 5 0.71 -18.09 3.54
CA LYS A 5 1.27 -16.74 3.41
C LYS A 5 0.78 -16.07 2.13
N CYS A 6 0.42 -14.80 2.24
CA CYS A 6 -0.40 -14.13 1.25
C CYS A 6 -0.01 -12.66 1.11
N VAL A 7 0.39 -12.28 -0.11
CA VAL A 7 0.65 -10.90 -0.49
C VAL A 7 -0.51 -10.40 -1.33
N VAL A 8 -1.14 -9.30 -0.93
CA VAL A 8 -2.20 -8.64 -1.71
C VAL A 8 -1.62 -7.47 -2.47
N VAL A 9 -1.76 -7.50 -3.79
CA VAL A 9 -1.47 -6.37 -4.68
C VAL A 9 -2.78 -5.68 -5.03
N LEU A 10 -2.99 -4.47 -4.50
CA LEU A 10 -4.16 -3.66 -4.78
C LEU A 10 -3.91 -2.75 -5.98
N ILE A 11 -4.70 -2.93 -7.04
CA ILE A 11 -4.77 -2.05 -8.20
C ILE A 11 -5.92 -1.07 -8.00
N SER A 12 -5.62 0.22 -7.89
CA SER A 12 -6.62 1.26 -7.67
C SER A 12 -6.11 2.64 -8.04
N GLY A 13 -6.98 3.54 -8.50
CA GLY A 13 -6.59 4.93 -8.79
C GLY A 13 -6.51 5.85 -7.56
N ARG A 14 -6.88 5.35 -6.37
CA ARG A 14 -7.01 6.13 -5.13
C ARG A 14 -7.10 5.20 -3.91
N PRO A 15 -6.85 5.69 -2.69
CA PRO A 15 -7.13 4.96 -1.46
C PRO A 15 -8.58 4.44 -1.41
N LEU A 16 -8.76 3.20 -0.98
CA LEU A 16 -10.06 2.53 -0.80
C LEU A 16 -10.20 2.04 0.65
N VAL A 17 -11.40 1.61 1.04
CA VAL A 17 -11.63 0.96 2.34
C VAL A 17 -10.84 -0.35 2.39
N VAL A 18 -9.75 -0.37 3.17
CA VAL A 18 -8.89 -1.56 3.32
C VAL A 18 -8.78 -2.04 4.77
N GLU A 19 -9.12 -1.20 5.75
CA GLU A 19 -8.97 -1.48 7.18
C GLU A 19 -9.47 -2.88 7.60
N PRO A 20 -10.66 -3.37 7.17
CA PRO A 20 -11.14 -4.69 7.58
C PRO A 20 -10.28 -5.86 7.10
N TYR A 21 -9.47 -5.65 6.05
CA TYR A 21 -8.66 -6.69 5.43
C TYR A 21 -7.22 -6.70 5.92
N ILE A 22 -6.68 -5.55 6.37
CA ILE A 22 -5.27 -5.40 6.74
C ILE A 22 -4.83 -6.42 7.78
N GLY A 23 -5.66 -6.70 8.79
CA GLY A 23 -5.31 -7.66 9.84
C GLY A 23 -5.29 -9.13 9.40
N GLY A 24 -5.82 -9.45 8.22
CA GLY A 24 -5.94 -10.82 7.71
C GLY A 24 -4.95 -11.19 6.60
N ILE A 25 -4.02 -10.30 6.25
CA ILE A 25 -3.07 -10.46 5.13
C ILE A 25 -1.63 -10.29 5.63
N ASP A 26 -0.69 -11.05 5.07
CA ASP A 26 0.70 -11.01 5.53
C ASP A 26 1.47 -9.81 4.96
N ALA A 27 1.12 -9.38 3.75
CA ALA A 27 1.64 -8.17 3.14
C ALA A 27 0.62 -7.52 2.21
N PHE A 28 0.70 -6.19 2.09
CA PHE A 28 -0.18 -5.36 1.28
C PHE A 28 0.64 -4.38 0.43
N VAL A 29 0.42 -4.39 -0.87
CA VAL A 29 1.08 -3.50 -1.84
C VAL A 29 0.02 -2.70 -2.57
N ALA A 30 0.07 -1.38 -2.43
CA ALA A 30 -0.72 -0.48 -3.27
C ALA A 30 0.06 -0.19 -4.57
N ALA A 31 -0.31 -0.87 -5.66
CA ALA A 31 0.37 -0.76 -6.95
C ALA A 31 -0.24 0.32 -7.87
N TRP A 32 -1.26 1.03 -7.38
CA TRP A 32 -1.96 2.08 -8.12
C TRP A 32 -2.53 1.59 -9.46
N LEU A 33 -2.26 2.31 -10.56
CA LEU A 33 -2.54 1.87 -11.93
C LEU A 33 -1.20 1.74 -12.66
N PRO A 34 -0.53 0.57 -12.61
CA PRO A 34 0.89 0.42 -12.98
C PRO A 34 1.16 0.45 -14.50
N GLY A 35 0.13 0.57 -15.33
CA GLY A 35 0.27 0.54 -16.80
C GLY A 35 0.48 -0.86 -17.35
N THR A 36 1.12 -0.97 -18.52
CA THR A 36 1.32 -2.23 -19.25
C THR A 36 2.45 -3.09 -18.70
N GLU A 37 3.42 -2.46 -18.04
CA GLU A 37 4.65 -3.11 -17.58
C GLU A 37 4.47 -3.81 -16.23
N GLY A 38 3.60 -4.83 -16.19
CA GLY A 38 3.31 -5.61 -14.98
C GLY A 38 4.54 -6.28 -14.36
N GLN A 39 5.61 -6.46 -15.14
CA GLN A 39 6.90 -6.96 -14.65
C GLN A 39 7.48 -6.07 -13.54
N GLY A 40 7.26 -4.76 -13.58
CA GLY A 40 7.73 -3.86 -12.51
C GLY A 40 7.11 -4.17 -11.14
N VAL A 41 5.92 -4.78 -11.10
CA VAL A 41 5.33 -5.30 -9.84
C VAL A 41 6.06 -6.56 -9.38
N ALA A 42 6.40 -7.46 -10.30
CA ALA A 42 7.13 -8.69 -9.99
C ALA A 42 8.56 -8.38 -9.49
N ASP A 43 9.27 -7.46 -10.13
CA ASP A 43 10.65 -7.09 -9.80
C ASP A 43 10.83 -6.72 -8.32
N VAL A 44 9.87 -6.00 -7.72
CA VAL A 44 9.90 -5.64 -6.29
C VAL A 44 9.35 -6.72 -5.37
N LEU A 45 8.41 -7.54 -5.85
CA LEU A 45 7.85 -8.66 -5.05
C LEU A 45 8.85 -9.80 -4.89
N PHE A 46 9.68 -10.05 -5.91
CA PHE A 46 10.70 -11.09 -5.91
C PHE A 46 12.08 -10.59 -5.46
N GLY A 47 12.23 -9.27 -5.24
CA GLY A 47 13.40 -8.70 -4.59
C GLY A 47 14.56 -8.35 -5.53
N ASP A 48 14.31 -8.27 -6.84
CA ASP A 48 15.28 -7.69 -7.80
C ASP A 48 15.53 -6.22 -7.46
N TYR A 49 14.50 -5.54 -6.96
CA TYR A 49 14.59 -4.20 -6.37
C TYR A 49 13.87 -4.13 -5.01
N GLY A 50 14.33 -3.21 -4.16
CA GLY A 50 13.66 -2.91 -2.90
C GLY A 50 12.42 -2.00 -3.08
N PHE A 51 11.40 -2.17 -2.24
CA PHE A 51 10.31 -1.20 -2.14
C PHE A 51 10.84 0.13 -1.60
N THR A 52 10.52 1.23 -2.29
CA THR A 52 10.90 2.60 -1.88
C THR A 52 9.74 3.59 -1.89
N GLY A 53 8.61 3.21 -2.51
CA GLY A 53 7.45 4.07 -2.69
C GLY A 53 6.86 4.56 -1.36
N LYS A 54 6.46 5.84 -1.34
CA LYS A 54 5.76 6.49 -0.22
C LYS A 54 4.40 7.00 -0.69
N LEU A 55 3.40 6.93 0.18
CA LEU A 55 2.04 7.38 -0.11
C LEU A 55 2.03 8.88 -0.43
N SER A 56 1.59 9.24 -1.63
CA SER A 56 1.34 10.64 -2.03
C SER A 56 -0.06 11.14 -1.62
N ARG A 57 -0.85 10.28 -0.97
CA ARG A 57 -2.19 10.58 -0.45
C ARG A 57 -2.39 9.87 0.89
N THR A 58 -3.10 10.52 1.80
CA THR A 58 -3.58 9.90 3.05
C THR A 58 -4.47 8.69 2.76
N TRP A 59 -4.25 7.58 3.47
CA TRP A 59 -5.17 6.45 3.48
C TRP A 59 -6.10 6.54 4.70
N PHE A 60 -7.41 6.67 4.46
CA PHE A 60 -8.42 6.79 5.50
C PHE A 60 -8.79 5.43 6.12
N LYS A 61 -9.30 5.43 7.36
CA LYS A 61 -9.87 4.25 8.02
C LYS A 61 -11.30 4.00 7.51
N SER A 62 -12.15 5.04 7.65
CA SER A 62 -13.52 5.08 7.13
C SER A 62 -13.71 6.23 6.14
N VAL A 63 -14.67 6.08 5.22
CA VAL A 63 -15.09 7.14 4.31
C VAL A 63 -15.70 8.35 5.04
N ASP A 64 -16.20 8.15 6.26
CA ASP A 64 -16.79 9.21 7.10
C ASP A 64 -15.75 10.25 7.57
N GLN A 65 -14.46 9.92 7.48
CA GLN A 65 -13.37 10.84 7.79
C GLN A 65 -13.11 11.83 6.64
N LEU A 66 -13.72 11.64 5.47
CA LEU A 66 -13.43 12.47 4.30
C LEU A 66 -14.23 13.79 4.33
N PRO A 67 -13.63 14.92 3.90
CA PRO A 67 -12.24 15.05 3.44
C PRO A 67 -11.24 15.08 4.61
N MET A 68 -10.11 14.39 4.45
CA MET A 68 -8.99 14.38 5.41
C MET A 68 -7.64 14.39 4.67
N ASN A 69 -6.83 15.42 4.92
CA ASN A 69 -5.52 15.64 4.33
C ASN A 69 -4.47 15.90 5.40
N VAL A 70 -3.20 15.71 5.03
CA VAL A 70 -2.08 16.02 5.92
C VAL A 70 -2.12 17.50 6.32
N GLY A 71 -2.02 17.77 7.63
CA GLY A 71 -2.11 19.11 8.21
C GLY A 71 -3.48 19.48 8.77
N ASP A 72 -4.53 18.70 8.51
CA ASP A 72 -5.85 18.95 9.10
C ASP A 72 -5.84 18.73 10.63
N ALA A 73 -6.64 19.49 11.37
CA ALA A 73 -6.69 19.41 12.84
C ALA A 73 -7.16 18.04 13.36
N HIS A 74 -7.96 17.32 12.58
CA HIS A 74 -8.51 16.00 12.92
C HIS A 74 -7.85 14.88 12.08
N TYR A 75 -6.55 15.02 11.79
CA TYR A 75 -5.80 14.06 10.98
C TYR A 75 -5.59 12.72 11.71
N ASP A 76 -6.46 11.74 11.43
CA ASP A 76 -6.41 10.38 11.99
C ASP A 76 -6.42 9.29 10.90
N PRO A 77 -5.32 9.12 10.15
CA PRO A 77 -5.27 8.21 9.01
C PRO A 77 -5.08 6.74 9.43
N LEU A 78 -5.48 5.82 8.54
CA LEU A 78 -5.05 4.41 8.61
C LEU A 78 -3.57 4.30 8.26
N PHE A 79 -3.17 4.95 7.16
CA PHE A 79 -1.77 5.13 6.77
C PHE A 79 -1.54 6.61 6.43
N PRO A 80 -0.63 7.30 7.14
CA PRO A 80 -0.40 8.72 6.93
C PRO A 80 0.23 9.01 5.56
N PHE A 81 0.13 10.25 5.11
CA PHE A 81 0.89 10.76 3.97
C PHE A 81 2.39 10.49 4.18
N GLY A 82 3.08 10.06 3.13
CA GLY A 82 4.49 9.69 3.19
C GLY A 82 4.77 8.33 3.81
N TYR A 83 3.74 7.59 4.25
CA TYR A 83 3.93 6.21 4.73
C TYR A 83 4.39 5.28 3.60
N GLY A 84 5.22 4.31 3.92
CA GLY A 84 5.62 3.23 3.02
C GLY A 84 6.74 2.43 3.65
N LEU A 85 6.57 1.12 3.75
CA LEU A 85 7.64 0.23 4.21
C LEU A 85 8.65 0.02 3.07
N THR A 86 9.87 -0.35 3.43
CA THR A 86 10.95 -0.58 2.48
C THR A 86 11.47 -2.01 2.59
N THR A 87 11.96 -2.55 1.48
CA THR A 87 12.75 -3.79 1.46
C THR A 87 14.11 -3.51 0.83
N GLN A 88 15.07 -4.42 1.04
CA GLN A 88 16.34 -4.39 0.32
C GLN A 88 16.25 -5.31 -0.90
N ALA A 89 16.96 -4.96 -1.97
CA ALA A 89 17.18 -5.89 -3.06
C ALA A 89 17.99 -7.08 -2.55
N HIS A 90 17.68 -8.28 -3.02
CA HIS A 90 18.50 -9.45 -2.78
C HIS A 90 19.41 -9.66 -3.99
N SER A 91 20.72 -9.57 -3.77
CA SER A 91 21.71 -10.10 -4.70
C SER A 91 21.58 -11.62 -4.71
N SER A 92 21.31 -12.20 -5.89
CA SER A 92 21.47 -13.65 -6.11
C SER A 92 22.92 -14.08 -5.83
#